data_AF-A0A382L772-F1
#
_entry.id   AF-A0A382L772-F1
#
_cell.length_a   1.000
_cell.length_b   1.000
_cell.length_c   1.000
_cell.angle_alpha   90.00
_cell.angle_beta   90.00
_cell.angle_gamma   90.00
#
_symmetry.space_group_name_H-M   'P 1'
#
loop_
_entity.id
_entity.type
_entity.pdbx_description
1 polymer ?
#
loop_
_entity_poly.entity_id
_entity_poly.type
_entity_poly.pdbx_seq_one_letter_code
_entity_poly.pdbx_strand_id
1 'polypeptide(L)'
;MAFEIQALTSYEATYNLSVTSDLGKLKIGKASFKLVADNNDEFTFSSVAFTDSIWKTLYDYSRYEKSIGLKIDNYINSQYYDLVEISKGELEKNNKIRIYPDKNYAIINSEKRWETISKSTLDELSVYLALAEDVQKNPNQDVFTYQVIDEKG
;
A
#
# COMPACT_ATOMS: atom_id res chain seq x y z
N MET A 1 12.40 25.46 11.74
CA MET A 1 11.03 25.21 11.26
C MET A 1 10.88 23.71 11.11
N ALA A 2 10.00 23.08 11.89
CA ALA A 2 9.68 21.67 11.69
C ALA A 2 8.62 21.60 10.57
N PHE A 3 8.89 20.82 9.53
CA PHE A 3 7.87 20.48 8.54
C PHE A 3 6.96 19.43 9.19
N GLU A 4 5.76 19.85 9.59
CA GLU A 4 4.70 18.92 9.97
C GLU A 4 4.11 18.34 8.68
N ILE A 5 4.70 17.25 8.19
CA ILE A 5 4.06 16.41 7.18
C ILE A 5 3.15 15.46 7.96
N GLN A 6 1.87 15.76 8.09
CA GLN A 6 0.93 14.77 8.59
C GLN A 6 0.80 13.69 7.50
N ALA A 7 1.21 12.45 7.76
CA ALA A 7 1.19 11.40 6.72
C ALA A 7 -0.24 11.11 6.24
N LEU A 8 -1.23 11.42 7.07
CA LEU A 8 -2.67 11.45 6.80
C LEU A 8 -3.15 12.80 6.23
N THR A 9 -2.34 13.45 5.39
CA THR A 9 -2.82 14.57 4.57
C THR A 9 -3.19 14.03 3.20
N SER A 10 -4.37 14.38 2.69
CA SER A 10 -4.77 13.99 1.33
C SER A 10 -3.73 14.44 0.29
N TYR A 11 -3.30 13.54 -0.58
CA TYR A 11 -2.35 13.84 -1.65
C TYR A 11 -2.55 12.96 -2.88
N GLU A 12 -2.02 13.43 -4.01
CA GLU A 12 -1.88 12.65 -5.23
C GLU A 12 -0.42 12.74 -5.71
N ALA A 13 0.17 11.60 -6.09
CA ALA A 13 1.54 11.53 -6.57
C ALA A 13 1.65 10.56 -7.74
N THR A 14 2.39 10.94 -8.78
CA THR A 14 2.65 10.09 -9.95
C THR A 14 4.14 9.95 -10.19
N TYR A 15 4.59 8.70 -10.33
CA TYR A 15 5.97 8.34 -10.56
C TYR A 15 6.14 7.62 -11.90
N ASN A 16 7.27 7.86 -12.56
CA ASN A 16 7.65 7.11 -13.74
C ASN A 16 8.32 5.79 -13.31
N LEU A 17 7.78 4.66 -13.77
CA LEU A 17 8.46 3.37 -13.67
C LEU A 17 9.55 3.31 -14.73
N SER A 18 10.77 2.94 -14.33
CA SER A 18 11.92 2.93 -15.25
C SER A 18 12.80 1.72 -15.01
N VAL A 19 13.41 1.24 -16.09
CA VAL A 19 14.48 0.23 -16.05
C VAL A 19 15.80 0.93 -16.33
N THR A 20 16.83 0.58 -15.56
CA THR A 20 18.20 1.03 -15.80
C THR A 20 18.97 -0.12 -16.44
N SER A 21 19.60 0.15 -17.58
CA SER A 21 20.52 -0.78 -18.26
C SER A 21 21.81 -0.05 -18.66
N ASP A 22 22.73 -0.77 -19.29
CA ASP A 22 23.97 -0.20 -19.85
C ASP A 22 23.69 0.90 -20.91
N LEU A 23 22.48 0.94 -21.46
CA LEU A 23 22.03 1.94 -22.44
C LEU A 23 21.37 3.17 -21.77
N GLY A 24 21.30 3.20 -20.44
CA GLY A 24 20.73 4.28 -19.66
C GLY A 24 19.38 3.94 -19.01
N LYS A 25 18.71 4.98 -18.52
CA LYS A 25 17.42 4.87 -17.83
C LYS A 25 16.28 5.03 -18.82
N LEU A 26 15.45 4.01 -18.94
CA LEU A 26 14.32 3.96 -19.86
C LEU A 26 13.02 3.94 -19.07
N LYS A 27 12.11 4.87 -19.38
CA LYS A 27 10.76 4.86 -18.80
C LYS A 27 9.93 3.74 -19.43
N ILE A 28 9.36 2.89 -18.59
CA ILE A 28 8.55 1.72 -19.00
C ILE A 28 7.08 1.82 -18.60
N GLY A 29 6.71 2.75 -17.73
CA GLY A 29 5.34 2.86 -17.23
C GLY A 29 5.16 3.96 -16.20
N LYS A 30 4.07 3.87 -15.45
CA LYS A 30 3.70 4.83 -14.40
C LYS A 30 3.11 4.12 -13.19
N ALA A 31 3.30 4.71 -12.02
CA ALA A 31 2.56 4.40 -10.81
C ALA A 31 1.94 5.69 -10.27
N SER A 32 0.66 5.68 -9.96
CA SER A 32 -0.07 6.81 -9.38
C SER A 32 -0.66 6.41 -8.05
N PHE A 33 -0.40 7.23 -7.04
CA PHE A 33 -0.86 7.06 -5.68
C PHE A 33 -1.84 8.17 -5.34
N LYS A 34 -2.89 7.83 -4.61
CA LYS A 34 -3.86 8.79 -4.10
C LYS A 34 -4.26 8.41 -2.68
N LEU A 35 -3.96 9.31 -1.76
CA LEU A 35 -4.44 9.27 -0.39
C LEU A 35 -5.59 10.27 -0.23
N VAL A 36 -6.71 9.78 0.27
CA VAL A 36 -7.81 10.61 0.77
C VAL A 36 -7.91 10.32 2.26
N ALA A 37 -7.70 11.35 3.07
CA ALA A 37 -7.87 11.31 4.52
C ALA A 37 -8.99 12.28 4.91
N ASP A 38 -9.79 11.89 5.90
CA ASP A 38 -10.85 12.74 6.45
C ASP A 38 -10.51 13.27 7.85
N ASN A 39 -11.42 14.06 8.42
CA ASN A 39 -11.23 14.68 9.72
C ASN A 39 -11.40 13.71 10.90
N ASN A 40 -11.78 12.46 10.66
CA ASN A 40 -11.97 11.41 11.66
C ASN A 40 -10.77 10.43 11.68
N ASP A 41 -9.64 10.84 11.10
CA ASP A 41 -8.45 10.02 10.92
C ASP A 41 -8.69 8.75 10.08
N GLU A 42 -9.79 8.68 9.32
CA GLU A 42 -10.03 7.61 8.35
C GLU A 42 -9.28 7.92 7.05
N PHE A 43 -8.84 6.86 6.36
CA PHE A 43 -8.19 6.99 5.08
C PHE A 43 -8.65 5.97 4.05
N THR A 44 -8.60 6.41 2.80
CA THR A 44 -8.54 5.55 1.62
C THR A 44 -7.25 5.85 0.88
N PHE A 45 -6.36 4.87 0.84
CA PHE A 45 -5.12 4.94 0.07
C PHE A 45 -5.21 4.01 -1.13
N SER A 46 -4.86 4.51 -2.30
CA SER A 46 -4.96 3.75 -3.55
C SER A 46 -3.72 3.92 -4.40
N SER A 47 -3.38 2.87 -5.14
CA SER A 47 -2.25 2.81 -6.07
C SER A 47 -2.71 2.18 -7.37
N VAL A 48 -2.29 2.77 -8.49
CA VAL A 48 -2.49 2.24 -9.84
C VAL A 48 -1.17 2.28 -10.58
N ALA A 49 -0.64 1.11 -10.92
CA ALA A 49 0.60 0.96 -11.67
C ALA A 49 0.34 0.20 -12.97
N PHE A 50 0.98 0.61 -14.06
CA PHE A 50 0.90 -0.08 -15.35
C PHE A 50 2.11 0.17 -16.23
N THR A 51 2.41 -0.78 -17.11
CA THR A 51 3.37 -0.60 -18.20
C THR A 51 2.74 0.17 -19.36
N ASP A 52 3.50 1.10 -19.94
CA ASP A 52 3.04 1.90 -21.09
C ASP A 52 2.88 0.99 -22.33
N SER A 53 1.94 1.31 -23.22
CA SER A 53 1.54 0.42 -24.33
C SER A 53 2.68 -0.04 -25.24
N ILE A 54 3.71 0.78 -25.43
CA ILE A 54 4.89 0.45 -26.25
C ILE A 54 5.69 -0.72 -25.61
N TRP A 55 5.64 -0.87 -24.29
CA TRP A 55 6.39 -1.87 -23.53
C TRP A 55 5.60 -3.15 -23.25
N LYS A 56 4.30 -3.18 -23.53
CA LYS A 56 3.42 -4.34 -23.26
C LYS A 56 3.84 -5.62 -23.99
N THR A 57 4.46 -5.50 -25.16
CA THR A 57 5.00 -6.67 -25.89
C THR A 57 6.16 -7.34 -25.16
N LEU A 58 6.89 -6.60 -24.33
CA LEU A 58 7.98 -7.12 -23.50
C LEU A 58 7.45 -7.52 -22.12
N TYR A 59 6.64 -6.67 -21.51
CA TYR A 59 6.01 -6.93 -20.21
C TYR A 59 4.71 -6.15 -20.08
N ASP A 60 3.57 -6.80 -20.35
CA ASP A 60 2.25 -6.23 -20.05
C ASP A 60 1.91 -6.49 -18.59
N TYR A 61 1.87 -5.44 -17.79
CA TYR A 61 1.64 -5.54 -16.36
C TYR A 61 0.78 -4.37 -15.89
N SER A 62 -0.17 -4.67 -15.01
CA SER A 62 -0.88 -3.66 -14.25
C SER A 62 -1.23 -4.16 -12.85
N ARG A 63 -1.21 -3.25 -11.88
CA ARG A 63 -1.51 -3.51 -10.49
C ARG A 63 -2.37 -2.38 -9.94
N TYR A 64 -3.45 -2.77 -9.26
CA TYR A 64 -4.41 -1.88 -8.65
C TYR A 64 -4.53 -2.26 -7.19
N GLU A 65 -4.36 -1.29 -6.32
CA GLU A 65 -4.38 -1.50 -4.88
C GLU A 65 -5.28 -0.46 -4.22
N LYS A 66 -5.99 -0.88 -3.17
CA LYS A 66 -6.77 0.00 -2.32
C LYS A 66 -6.69 -0.48 -0.89
N SER A 67 -6.20 0.38 0.01
CA SER A 67 -6.25 0.21 1.45
C SER A 67 -7.24 1.19 2.05
N ILE A 68 -8.05 0.73 2.99
CA ILE A 68 -8.94 1.53 3.81
C ILE A 68 -8.62 1.23 5.26
N GLY A 69 -8.51 2.28 6.06
CA GLY A 69 -8.19 2.15 7.46
C GLY A 69 -8.37 3.45 8.20
N LEU A 70 -7.79 3.50 9.39
CA LEU A 70 -7.84 4.67 10.26
C LEU A 70 -6.61 4.75 11.17
N LYS A 71 -6.38 5.93 11.75
CA LYS A 71 -5.42 6.11 12.83
C LYS A 71 -6.08 5.84 14.18
N ILE A 72 -5.50 4.96 15.00
CA ILE A 72 -5.93 4.70 16.39
C ILE A 72 -4.69 4.75 17.26
N ASP A 73 -4.73 5.51 18.37
CA ASP A 73 -3.61 5.63 19.31
C ASP A 73 -2.26 5.96 18.63
N ASN A 74 -2.29 6.81 17.61
CA ASN A 74 -1.15 7.18 16.75
C ASN A 74 -0.59 6.08 15.82
N TYR A 75 -1.24 4.92 15.73
CA TYR A 75 -0.89 3.85 14.80
C TYR A 75 -1.86 3.82 13.61
N ILE A 76 -1.31 3.57 12.42
CA ILE A 76 -2.10 3.24 11.24
C ILE A 76 -2.67 1.83 11.42
N ASN A 77 -3.96 1.68 11.16
CA ASN A 77 -4.67 0.41 11.27
C ASN A 77 -5.43 0.17 9.97
N SER A 78 -5.09 -0.92 9.28
CA SER A 78 -5.81 -1.32 8.07
C SER A 78 -7.08 -2.08 8.45
N GLN A 79 -8.14 -1.89 7.69
CA GLN A 79 -9.43 -2.58 7.86
C GLN A 79 -9.84 -3.32 6.59
N TYR A 80 -9.46 -2.81 5.43
CA TYR A 80 -9.75 -3.43 4.15
C TYR A 80 -8.62 -3.20 3.16
N TYR A 81 -8.21 -4.26 2.48
CA TYR A 81 -7.24 -4.22 1.39
C TYR A 81 -7.80 -4.94 0.17
N ASP A 82 -7.64 -4.34 -1.00
CA ASP A 82 -8.01 -4.89 -2.30
C ASP A 82 -6.80 -4.79 -3.23
N LEU A 83 -6.43 -5.91 -3.84
CA LEU A 83 -5.32 -6.02 -4.78
C LEU A 83 -5.77 -6.79 -6.01
N VAL A 84 -5.61 -6.17 -7.18
CA VAL A 84 -5.74 -6.82 -8.48
C VAL A 84 -4.43 -6.67 -9.23
N GLU A 85 -3.84 -7.79 -9.62
CA GLU A 85 -2.64 -7.84 -10.45
C GLU A 85 -2.94 -8.59 -11.75
N ILE A 86 -2.58 -7.98 -12.88
CA ILE A 86 -2.78 -8.53 -14.21
C ILE A 86 -1.42 -8.54 -14.91
N SER A 87 -1.02 -9.70 -15.42
CA SER A 87 0.20 -9.90 -16.19
C SER A 87 -0.16 -10.56 -17.51
N LYS A 88 0.34 -10.03 -18.63
CA LYS A 88 0.10 -10.57 -19.98
C LYS A 88 -1.38 -10.77 -20.32
N GLY A 89 -2.26 -9.94 -19.75
CA GLY A 89 -3.70 -10.02 -19.93
C GLY A 89 -4.41 -11.06 -19.06
N GLU A 90 -3.68 -11.79 -18.23
CA GLU A 90 -4.21 -12.80 -17.30
C GLU A 90 -4.25 -12.25 -15.87
N LEU A 91 -5.28 -12.65 -15.12
CA LEU A 91 -5.44 -12.28 -13.71
C LEU A 91 -4.49 -13.13 -12.86
N GLU A 92 -3.46 -12.51 -12.31
CA GLU A 92 -2.44 -13.16 -11.47
C GLU A 92 -2.83 -13.14 -9.99
N LYS A 93 -3.32 -12.00 -9.51
CA LYS A 93 -3.77 -11.82 -8.12
C LYS A 93 -5.10 -11.11 -8.07
N ASN A 94 -5.94 -11.56 -7.15
CA ASN A 94 -7.22 -10.93 -6.82
C ASN A 94 -7.49 -11.16 -5.34
N ASN A 95 -6.91 -10.31 -4.51
CA ASN A 95 -6.88 -10.49 -3.07
C ASN A 95 -7.69 -9.41 -2.38
N LYS A 96 -8.59 -9.84 -1.51
CA LYS A 96 -9.40 -9.00 -0.64
C LYS A 96 -9.21 -9.43 0.78
N ILE A 97 -8.66 -8.54 1.59
CA ILE A 97 -8.38 -8.80 2.99
C ILE A 97 -9.24 -7.88 3.82
N ARG A 98 -10.03 -8.44 4.73
CA ARG A 98 -10.74 -7.69 5.77
C ARG A 98 -10.02 -7.90 7.08
N ILE A 99 -9.55 -6.83 7.68
CA ILE A 99 -8.76 -6.85 8.90
C ILE A 99 -9.68 -6.34 10.02
N TYR A 100 -9.67 -7.03 11.15
CA TYR A 100 -10.44 -6.69 12.34
C TYR A 100 -9.47 -6.46 13.51
N PRO A 101 -8.82 -5.27 13.59
CA PRO A 101 -7.79 -4.99 14.59
C PRO A 101 -8.27 -5.25 16.01
N ASP A 102 -9.48 -4.79 16.35
CA ASP A 102 -10.08 -4.98 17.70
C ASP A 102 -10.32 -6.44 18.08
N LYS A 103 -10.36 -7.33 17.08
CA LYS A 103 -10.60 -8.76 17.27
C LYS A 103 -9.36 -9.61 17.00
N ASN A 104 -8.23 -8.99 16.67
CA ASN A 104 -6.96 -9.64 16.35
C ASN A 104 -7.07 -10.74 15.29
N TYR A 105 -7.85 -10.53 14.25
CA TYR A 105 -7.87 -11.45 13.10
C TYR A 105 -8.14 -10.71 11.80
N ALA A 106 -7.84 -11.39 10.70
CA ALA A 106 -8.21 -10.98 9.36
C ALA A 106 -8.86 -12.13 8.59
N ILE A 107 -9.63 -11.78 7.56
CA ILE A 107 -10.27 -12.71 6.64
C ILE A 107 -9.75 -12.40 5.23
N ILE A 108 -9.07 -13.38 4.63
CA ILE A 108 -8.51 -13.30 3.28
C ILE A 108 -9.49 -13.98 2.32
N ASN A 109 -9.86 -13.27 1.26
CA ASN A 109 -10.74 -13.73 0.17
C ASN A 109 -12.09 -14.33 0.63
N SER A 110 -12.56 -13.94 1.82
CA SER A 110 -13.77 -14.51 2.46
C SER A 110 -13.69 -16.02 2.78
N GLU A 111 -12.47 -16.58 2.80
CA GLU A 111 -12.25 -18.02 2.96
C GLU A 111 -11.38 -18.34 4.18
N LYS A 112 -10.21 -17.68 4.28
CA LYS A 112 -9.20 -18.01 5.28
C LYS A 112 -9.20 -16.97 6.39
N ARG A 113 -9.39 -17.41 7.64
CA ARG A 113 -9.17 -16.61 8.83
C ARG A 113 -7.71 -16.72 9.27
N TRP A 114 -7.11 -15.59 9.63
CA TRP A 114 -5.75 -15.51 10.14
C TRP A 114 -5.72 -14.71 11.43
N GLU A 115 -5.09 -15.23 12.47
CA GLU A 115 -4.96 -14.51 13.75
C GLU A 115 -3.78 -13.53 13.66
N THR A 116 -4.01 -12.29 14.09
CA THR A 116 -2.98 -11.27 14.19
C THR A 116 -2.47 -11.20 15.63
N ILE A 117 -1.20 -10.84 15.80
CA ILE A 117 -0.56 -10.79 17.13
C ILE A 117 -0.36 -9.34 17.60
N SER A 118 -0.46 -8.38 16.67
CA SER A 118 -0.33 -6.95 16.90
C SER A 118 -1.69 -6.28 16.91
N LYS A 119 -1.80 -5.24 17.75
CA LYS A 119 -2.94 -4.30 17.76
C LYS A 119 -3.02 -3.48 16.46
N SER A 120 -1.87 -3.27 15.80
CA SER A 120 -1.79 -2.62 14.48
C SER A 120 -1.35 -3.65 13.45
N THR A 121 -2.28 -4.02 12.59
CA THR A 121 -2.04 -4.86 11.41
C THR A 121 -2.18 -3.99 10.17
N LEU A 122 -1.18 -4.06 9.32
CA LEU A 122 -1.08 -3.29 8.09
C LEU A 122 -1.28 -4.21 6.89
N ASP A 123 -1.69 -3.64 5.77
CA ASP A 123 -1.60 -4.25 4.45
C ASP A 123 -0.39 -3.73 3.65
N GLU A 124 -0.14 -4.35 2.49
CA GLU A 124 0.98 -4.03 1.59
C GLU A 124 1.05 -2.55 1.17
N LEU A 125 -0.06 -1.81 1.20
CA LEU A 125 -0.12 -0.41 0.79
C LEU A 125 -0.09 0.55 2.00
N SER A 126 -0.78 0.22 3.09
CA SER A 126 -0.81 1.03 4.31
C SER A 126 0.55 1.10 5.03
N VAL A 127 1.45 0.14 4.80
CA VAL A 127 2.79 0.13 5.42
C VAL A 127 3.59 1.39 5.07
N TYR A 128 3.38 1.98 3.89
CA TYR A 128 4.03 3.23 3.51
C TYR A 128 3.52 4.42 4.33
N LEU A 129 2.24 4.43 4.71
CA LEU A 129 1.68 5.46 5.58
C LEU A 129 2.22 5.33 7.01
N ALA A 130 2.31 4.09 7.53
CA ALA A 130 2.88 3.82 8.83
C ALA A 130 4.35 4.25 8.90
N LEU A 131 5.15 3.88 7.89
CA LEU A 131 6.55 4.27 7.79
C LEU A 131 6.72 5.80 7.73
N ALA A 132 5.89 6.50 6.94
CA ALA A 132 5.97 7.95 6.84
C ALA A 132 5.70 8.64 8.20
N GLU A 133 4.70 8.17 8.96
CA GLU A 133 4.44 8.64 10.32
C GLU A 133 5.61 8.36 11.27
N ASP A 134 6.15 7.14 11.23
CA ASP A 134 7.13 6.69 12.22
C ASP A 134 8.51 7.31 12.00
N VAL A 135 8.92 7.53 10.74
CA VAL A 135 10.15 8.26 10.40
C VAL A 135 10.06 9.71 10.86
N GLN A 136 8.88 10.34 10.76
CA GLN A 136 8.70 11.70 11.25
C GLN A 136 8.80 11.77 12.78
N LYS A 137 8.19 10.81 13.48
CA LYS A 137 8.21 10.74 14.96
C LYS A 137 9.60 10.38 15.48
N ASN A 138 10.32 9.51 14.78
CA ASN A 138 11.60 8.94 15.19
C ASN A 138 12.65 9.10 14.08
N PRO A 139 13.10 10.32 13.77
CA PRO A 139 13.98 10.58 12.62
C PRO A 139 15.38 9.98 12.75
N ASN A 140 15.77 9.55 13.97
CA ASN A 140 17.05 8.90 14.25
C ASN A 140 16.94 7.37 14.32
N GLN A 141 15.76 6.81 14.08
CA GLN A 141 15.54 5.36 14.10
C GLN A 141 15.77 4.79 12.70
N ASP A 142 16.72 3.86 12.59
CA ASP A 142 17.12 3.27 11.31
C ASP A 142 16.28 2.04 10.91
N VAL A 143 15.56 1.44 11.86
CA VAL A 143 14.82 0.18 11.66
C VAL A 143 13.41 0.29 12.22
N PHE A 144 12.41 -0.03 11.40
CA PHE A 144 11.01 -0.12 11.77
C PHE A 144 10.47 -1.53 11.48
N THR A 145 9.65 -2.07 12.37
CA THR A 145 9.11 -3.42 12.26
C THR A 145 7.58 -3.37 12.28
N TYR A 146 6.96 -4.03 11.30
CA TYR A 146 5.52 -4.01 11.08
C TYR A 146 4.95 -5.43 10.97
N GLN A 147 3.74 -5.65 11.47
CA GLN A 147 2.94 -6.81 11.09
C GLN A 147 2.14 -6.45 9.84
N VAL A 148 2.50 -7.08 8.71
CA VAL A 148 1.83 -6.89 7.42
C VAL A 148 1.14 -8.18 7.04
N ILE A 149 -0.13 -8.10 6.65
CA ILE A 149 -0.90 -9.24 6.12
C ILE A 149 -0.95 -9.18 4.60
N ASP A 150 -0.76 -10.34 3.97
CA ASP A 150 -0.86 -10.54 2.52
C ASP A 150 -1.82 -11.70 2.18
N GLU A 151 -1.77 -12.18 0.93
CA GLU A 151 -2.59 -13.28 0.43
C GLU A 151 -2.35 -14.64 1.14
N LYS A 152 -1.23 -14.79 1.83
CA LYS A 152 -0.82 -16.03 2.52
C LYS A 152 -1.13 -15.96 4.02
N GLY A 153 -1.27 -14.76 4.59
CA GLY A 153 -1.56 -14.50 6.00
C GLY A 153 -0.34 -14.02 6.76
#